data_AF-A0A6I9QLX3-F1
#
_entry.id   AF-A0A6I9QLX3-F1
#
_cell.length_a   1.000
_cell.length_b   1.000
_cell.length_c   1.000
_cell.angle_alpha   90.00
_cell.angle_beta   90.00
_cell.angle_gamma   90.00
#
_symmetry.space_group_name_H-M   'P 1'
#
loop_
_entity.id
_entity.type
_entity.pdbx_description
1 polymer ?
#
loop_
_entity_poly.entity_id
_entity_poly.type
_entity_poly.pdbx_seq_one_letter_code
_entity_poly.pdbx_strand_id
1 'polypeptide(L)'
;MPILSLQRFVIHNTLSKSIESYYQESGRAGRDNLPAACIALYQKKDFSRVVCMLRSGQGFKSESFKKAMDQAKKMQEYCELKTECRRQTLLEHFGEPFNRHGCMSGLSPCDNCLKMSG
;
A
#
# COMPACT_ATOMS: atom_id res chain seq x y z
N MET A 1 21.95 -20.38 -15.77
CA MET A 1 21.71 -20.06 -14.35
C MET A 1 20.43 -19.24 -14.27
N PRO A 2 19.33 -19.73 -13.69
CA PRO A 2 18.17 -18.87 -13.49
C PRO A 2 18.52 -17.87 -12.39
N ILE A 3 18.47 -16.58 -12.72
CA ILE A 3 18.48 -15.52 -11.72
C ILE A 3 17.15 -15.65 -10.99
N LEU A 4 17.10 -16.44 -9.92
CA LEU A 4 15.97 -16.45 -9.01
C LEU A 4 16.00 -15.11 -8.29
N SER A 5 15.22 -14.16 -8.77
CA SER A 5 15.02 -12.87 -8.11
C SER A 5 14.20 -13.08 -6.84
N LEU A 6 14.88 -13.46 -5.76
CA LEU A 6 14.30 -13.64 -4.42
C LEU A 6 14.12 -12.26 -3.76
N GLN A 7 13.15 -11.49 -4.26
CA GLN A 7 12.89 -10.16 -3.71
C GLN A 7 12.27 -10.29 -2.32
N ARG A 8 13.08 -10.05 -1.28
CA ARG A 8 12.67 -10.13 0.13
C ARG A 8 12.03 -8.87 0.68
N PHE A 9 12.34 -7.73 0.07
CA PHE A 9 11.88 -6.44 0.53
C PHE A 9 11.43 -5.58 -0.64
N VAL A 10 10.32 -4.87 -0.43
CA VAL A 10 9.91 -3.72 -1.23
C VAL A 10 9.74 -2.56 -0.26
N ILE A 11 10.44 -1.46 -0.53
CA ILE A 11 10.41 -0.26 0.30
C ILE A 11 9.89 0.89 -0.54
N HIS A 12 8.76 1.46 -0.13
CA HIS A 12 8.21 2.68 -0.69
C HIS A 12 8.76 3.85 0.12
N ASN A 13 9.69 4.59 -0.46
CA ASN A 13 10.29 5.76 0.22
C ASN A 13 9.40 7.01 0.16
N THR A 14 8.29 6.95 -0.57
CA THR A 14 7.29 8.01 -0.70
C THR A 14 5.91 7.39 -0.89
N LEU A 15 4.86 8.16 -0.62
CA LEU A 15 3.48 7.75 -0.90
C LEU A 15 3.27 7.33 -2.36
N SER A 16 2.71 6.13 -2.57
CA SER A 16 2.28 5.67 -3.90
C SER A 16 1.10 6.51 -4.40
N LYS A 17 0.89 6.55 -5.72
CA LYS A 17 -0.18 7.38 -6.33
C LYS A 17 -1.59 6.84 -6.06
N SER A 18 -1.70 5.55 -5.79
CA SER A 18 -2.96 4.87 -5.49
C SER A 18 -2.72 3.56 -4.74
N ILE A 19 -3.79 2.98 -4.22
CA ILE A 19 -3.80 1.66 -3.57
C ILE A 19 -3.40 0.57 -4.58
N GLU A 20 -3.85 0.67 -5.84
CA GLU A 20 -3.55 -0.30 -6.89
C GLU A 20 -2.06 -0.31 -7.25
N SER A 21 -1.44 0.88 -7.36
CA SER A 21 0.01 0.97 -7.57
C SER A 21 0.76 0.35 -6.40
N TYR A 22 0.37 0.69 -5.17
CA TYR A 22 0.98 0.11 -3.96
C TYR A 22 0.86 -1.41 -3.93
N TYR A 23 -0.33 -1.96 -4.23
CA TYR A 23 -0.58 -3.39 -4.27
C TYR A 23 0.30 -4.11 -5.31
N GLN A 24 0.37 -3.56 -6.53
CA GLN A 24 1.17 -4.15 -7.61
C GLN A 24 2.68 -4.09 -7.32
N GLU A 25 3.15 -2.99 -6.76
CA GLU A 25 4.56 -2.76 -6.42
C GLU A 25 5.01 -3.66 -5.25
N SER A 26 4.22 -3.68 -4.16
CA SER A 26 4.48 -4.52 -2.98
C SER A 26 4.39 -6.02 -3.29
N GLY A 27 3.46 -6.44 -4.15
CA GLY A 27 3.30 -7.82 -4.60
C GLY A 27 4.43 -8.39 -5.46
N ARG A 28 5.50 -7.61 -5.71
CA ARG A 28 6.74 -8.12 -6.32
C ARG A 28 7.60 -8.91 -5.33
N ALA A 29 7.44 -8.67 -4.04
CA ALA A 29 8.15 -9.39 -3.00
C ALA A 29 7.57 -10.82 -2.80
N GLY A 30 8.42 -11.77 -2.38
CA GLY A 30 7.96 -13.07 -1.85
C GLY A 30 7.28 -14.03 -2.84
N ARG A 31 7.63 -13.97 -4.14
CA ARG A 31 7.07 -14.88 -5.18
C ARG A 31 7.45 -16.34 -5.02
N ASP A 32 8.34 -16.64 -4.10
CA ASP A 32 8.78 -17.99 -3.72
C ASP A 32 8.04 -18.53 -2.48
N ASN A 33 6.97 -17.85 -2.03
CA ASN A 33 6.17 -18.18 -0.84
C ASN A 33 6.94 -18.18 0.49
N LEU A 34 8.19 -17.70 0.48
CA LEU A 34 8.94 -17.47 1.70
C LEU A 34 8.66 -16.07 2.24
N PRO A 35 8.86 -15.83 3.55
CA PRO A 35 8.60 -14.53 4.15
C PRO A 35 9.30 -13.38 3.41
N ALA A 36 8.54 -12.31 3.21
CA ALA A 36 9.00 -11.06 2.62
C ALA A 36 8.27 -9.91 3.28
N ALA A 37 8.86 -8.71 3.26
CA ALA A 37 8.28 -7.53 3.89
C ALA A 37 8.09 -6.39 2.89
N CYS A 38 6.97 -5.70 3.04
CA CYS A 38 6.68 -4.47 2.32
C CYS A 38 6.60 -3.33 3.33
N ILE A 39 7.43 -2.32 3.16
CA ILE A 39 7.58 -1.20 4.09
C ILE A 39 7.23 0.09 3.36
N ALA A 40 6.20 0.79 3.84
CA ALA A 40 5.84 2.11 3.35
C ALA A 40 6.33 3.18 4.34
N LEU A 41 7.31 3.97 3.92
CA LEU A 41 7.74 5.15 4.66
C LEU A 41 6.82 6.31 4.29
N TYR A 42 6.04 6.79 5.25
CA TYR A 42 5.01 7.79 5.03
C TYR A 42 5.25 9.05 5.87
N GLN A 43 5.20 10.21 5.21
CA GLN A 43 5.04 11.50 5.86
C GLN A 43 3.86 12.25 5.23
N LYS A 44 3.10 13.00 6.03
CA LYS A 44 1.95 13.79 5.54
C LYS A 44 2.28 14.71 4.36
N LYS A 45 3.50 15.26 4.31
CA LYS A 45 3.97 16.11 3.22
C LYS A 45 4.13 15.38 1.88
N ASP A 46 4.21 14.05 1.88
CA ASP A 46 4.35 13.26 0.65
C ASP A 46 3.11 13.38 -0.22
N PHE A 47 1.93 13.57 0.40
CA PHE A 47 0.70 13.83 -0.32
C PHE A 47 0.82 15.06 -1.22
N SER A 48 1.36 16.17 -0.70
CA SER A 48 1.58 17.39 -1.49
C SER A 48 2.50 17.15 -2.70
N ARG A 49 3.50 16.26 -2.57
CA ARG A 49 4.38 15.88 -3.68
C ARG A 49 3.62 15.11 -4.76
N VAL A 50 2.77 14.17 -4.36
CA VAL A 50 1.89 13.43 -5.28
C VAL A 50 0.96 14.39 -6.02
N VAL A 51 0.31 15.32 -5.31
CA VAL A 51 -0.57 16.34 -5.92
C VAL A 51 0.19 17.17 -6.95
N CYS A 52 1.41 17.63 -6.63
CA CYS A 52 2.23 18.39 -7.57
C CYS A 52 2.51 17.59 -8.85
N MET A 53 2.89 16.32 -8.73
CA MET A 53 3.12 15.45 -9.89
C MET A 53 1.87 15.23 -10.74
N LEU A 54 0.70 15.07 -10.11
CA LEU A 54 -0.57 14.92 -10.82
C LEU A 54 -0.93 16.17 -11.63
N ARG A 55 -0.70 17.37 -11.08
CA ARG A 55 -0.96 18.64 -11.76
C ARG A 55 -0.08 18.84 -12.99
N SER A 56 1.17 18.39 -12.93
CA SER A 56 2.10 18.48 -14.05
C SER A 56 1.77 17.49 -15.17
N GLY A 57 1.22 16.31 -14.83
CA GLY A 57 0.94 15.26 -15.81
C GLY A 57 -0.49 15.27 -16.37
N GLN A 58 -1.45 15.89 -15.70
CA GLN A 58 -2.86 15.91 -16.08
C GLN A 58 -3.41 17.32 -15.88
N GLY A 59 -4.03 17.91 -16.90
CA GLY A 59 -4.59 19.26 -16.81
C GLY A 59 -5.53 19.39 -15.60
N PHE A 60 -5.34 20.43 -14.78
CA PHE A 60 -5.96 20.58 -13.45
C PHE A 60 -7.50 20.41 -13.39
N LYS A 61 -8.20 20.66 -14.49
CA LYS A 61 -9.67 20.56 -14.58
C LYS A 61 -10.17 19.28 -15.26
N SER A 62 -9.28 18.36 -15.64
CA SER A 62 -9.69 17.13 -16.30
C SER A 62 -10.36 16.17 -15.32
N GLU A 63 -11.30 15.39 -15.84
CA GLU A 63 -11.93 14.31 -15.06
C GLU A 63 -10.90 13.26 -14.61
N SER A 64 -9.86 13.05 -15.43
CA SER A 64 -8.73 12.19 -15.07
C SER A 64 -7.97 12.69 -13.84
N PHE A 65 -7.76 14.01 -13.71
CA PHE A 65 -7.08 14.60 -12.56
C PHE A 65 -7.89 14.38 -11.27
N LYS A 66 -9.21 14.58 -11.32
CA LYS A 66 -10.10 14.32 -10.17
C LYS A 66 -10.01 12.87 -9.71
N LYS A 67 -10.14 11.91 -10.65
CA LYS A 67 -10.01 10.48 -10.34
C LYS A 67 -8.64 10.14 -9.75
N ALA A 68 -7.56 10.71 -10.29
CA ALA A 68 -6.22 10.49 -9.76
C ALA A 68 -6.04 11.09 -8.35
N MET A 69 -6.66 12.24 -8.09
CA MET A 69 -6.67 12.89 -6.78
C MET A 69 -7.42 12.05 -5.73
N ASP A 70 -8.58 11.51 -6.09
CA ASP A 70 -9.36 10.62 -5.22
C ASP A 70 -8.56 9.35 -4.86
N GLN A 71 -7.85 8.78 -5.84
CA GLN A 71 -6.99 7.62 -5.61
C GLN A 71 -5.79 7.93 -4.71
N ALA A 72 -5.16 9.09 -4.89
CA ALA A 72 -4.09 9.54 -4.00
C ALA A 72 -4.61 9.73 -2.56
N LYS A 73 -5.83 10.25 -2.41
CA LYS A 73 -6.46 10.43 -1.09
C LYS A 73 -6.72 9.09 -0.40
N LYS A 74 -7.26 8.10 -1.11
CA LYS A 74 -7.42 6.73 -0.57
C LYS A 74 -6.10 6.12 -0.11
N MET A 75 -5.02 6.32 -0.89
CA MET A 75 -3.70 5.85 -0.49
C MET A 75 -3.18 6.57 0.78
N GLN A 76 -3.43 7.87 0.90
CA GLN A 76 -3.12 8.62 2.12
C GLN A 76 -3.88 8.04 3.33
N GLU A 77 -5.19 7.85 3.19
CA GLU A 77 -6.06 7.28 4.24
C GLU A 77 -5.56 5.89 4.67
N TYR A 78 -5.15 5.04 3.73
CA TYR A 78 -4.54 3.74 4.02
C TYR A 78 -3.23 3.84 4.82
N CYS A 79 -2.35 4.77 4.47
CA CYS A 79 -1.12 5.02 5.23
C CYS A 79 -1.41 5.53 6.64
N GLU A 80 -2.51 6.26 6.84
CA GLU A 80 -2.91 6.86 8.11
C GLU A 80 -3.72 5.93 9.03
N LEU A 81 -4.06 4.71 8.59
CA LEU A 81 -4.72 3.69 9.42
C LEU A 81 -3.93 3.44 10.71
N LYS A 82 -4.63 3.51 11.84
CA LYS A 82 -4.03 3.37 13.18
C LYS A 82 -4.32 2.01 13.80
N THR A 83 -5.52 1.49 13.57
CA THR A 83 -6.06 0.35 14.30
C THR A 83 -6.57 -0.75 13.37
N GLU A 84 -6.95 -0.39 12.16
CA GLU A 84 -7.50 -1.26 11.13
C GLU A 84 -6.41 -2.20 10.60
N CYS A 85 -6.79 -3.43 10.28
CA CYS A 85 -5.88 -4.41 9.70
C CYS A 85 -5.52 -4.00 8.27
N ARG A 86 -4.24 -3.71 8.02
CA ARG A 86 -3.76 -3.28 6.69
C ARG A 86 -4.07 -4.29 5.59
N ARG A 87 -4.04 -5.59 5.89
CA ARG A 87 -4.34 -6.65 4.92
C ARG A 87 -5.82 -6.67 4.58
N GLN A 88 -6.67 -6.56 5.60
CA GLN A 88 -8.12 -6.51 5.42
C GLN A 88 -8.50 -5.30 4.56
N THR A 89 -8.09 -4.10 4.95
CA THR A 89 -8.43 -2.87 4.22
C THR A 89 -7.92 -2.89 2.78
N LEU A 90 -6.73 -3.46 2.55
CA LEU A 90 -6.16 -3.57 1.20
C LEU A 90 -6.97 -4.51 0.31
N LEU A 91 -7.40 -5.67 0.83
CA LEU A 91 -8.18 -6.66 0.08
C LEU A 91 -9.64 -6.20 -0.13
N GLU A 92 -10.24 -5.55 0.87
CA GLU A 92 -11.58 -4.96 0.77
C GLU A 92 -11.66 -3.90 -0.35
N HIS A 93 -10.58 -3.15 -0.60
CA HIS A 93 -10.51 -2.22 -1.75
C HIS A 93 -10.70 -2.91 -3.10
N PHE A 94 -10.32 -4.19 -3.22
CA PHE A 94 -10.53 -5.02 -4.41
C PHE A 94 -11.80 -5.87 -4.35
N GLY A 95 -12.64 -5.69 -3.32
CA GLY A 95 -13.84 -6.50 -3.11
C GLY A 95 -13.55 -7.91 -2.60
N GLU A 96 -12.34 -8.17 -2.11
CA GLU A 96 -11.93 -9.45 -1.56
C GLU A 96 -12.14 -9.45 -0.03
N PRO A 97 -13.10 -10.23 0.50
CA PRO A 97 -13.35 -10.27 1.94
C PRO A 97 -12.18 -10.94 2.67
N PHE A 98 -11.68 -10.32 3.74
CA PHE A 98 -10.60 -10.88 4.53
C PHE A 98 -10.82 -10.67 6.03
N ASN A 99 -10.73 -11.76 6.81
CA ASN A 99 -10.93 -11.69 8.25
C ASN A 99 -9.65 -11.26 8.98
N ARG A 100 -9.74 -10.18 9.77
CA ARG A 100 -8.65 -9.69 10.65
C ARG A 100 -7.97 -10.79 11.45
N HIS A 101 -8.71 -11.75 11.99
CA HIS A 101 -8.16 -12.86 12.77
C HIS A 101 -7.13 -13.68 11.98
N GLY A 102 -7.34 -13.86 10.66
CA GLY A 102 -6.38 -14.54 9.79
C GLY A 102 -5.08 -13.76 9.58
N CYS A 103 -5.09 -12.43 9.73
CA CYS A 103 -3.85 -11.65 9.77
C CYS A 103 -3.14 -11.82 11.11
N MET A 104 -3.87 -11.83 12.23
CA MET A 104 -3.30 -11.95 13.58
C MET A 104 -2.70 -13.33 13.85
N SER A 105 -3.32 -14.42 13.38
CA SER A 105 -2.85 -15.79 13.58
C SER A 105 -1.84 -16.26 12.52
N GLY A 106 -1.62 -15.47 11.48
CA GLY A 106 -0.68 -15.81 10.40
C GLY A 106 0.78 -15.66 10.79
N LEU A 107 1.68 -16.22 9.98
CA LEU A 107 3.13 -16.13 10.17
C LEU A 107 3.70 -14.71 10.00
N SER A 108 2.95 -13.82 9.34
CA SER A 108 3.39 -12.46 8.98
C SER A 108 2.26 -11.44 9.18
N PRO A 109 1.85 -11.16 10.44
CA PRO A 109 0.85 -10.15 10.74
C PRO A 109 1.31 -8.74 10.29
N CYS A 110 0.36 -7.86 9.95
CA CYS A 110 0.69 -6.46 9.68
C CYS A 110 1.04 -5.71 10.97
N ASP A 111 1.73 -4.57 10.85
CA ASP A 111 2.12 -3.68 11.94
C ASP A 111 0.94 -3.28 12.86
N ASN A 112 -0.23 -2.97 12.31
CA ASN A 112 -1.39 -2.60 13.11
C ASN A 112 -1.95 -3.78 13.92
N CYS A 113 -1.92 -4.99 13.37
CA CYS A 113 -2.31 -6.19 14.11
C CYS A 113 -1.27 -6.59 15.16
N LEU A 114 0.03 -6.38 14.88
CA LEU A 114 1.11 -6.63 15.83
C LEU A 114 1.02 -5.75 17.08
N LYS A 115 0.66 -4.47 16.91
CA LYS A 115 0.51 -3.52 18.04
C LYS A 115 -0.63 -3.87 18.99
N MET A 116 -1.63 -4.62 18.54
CA MET A 116 -2.81 -4.97 19.34
C MET A 116 -2.68 -6.30 20.08
N SER A 117 -1.60 -7.05 19.84
CA SER A 117 -1.30 -8.30 20.53
C SER A 117 -0.47 -8.08 21.81
N GLY A 118 -0.32 -6.83 22.26
CA GLY A 118 0.43 -6.43 23.46
C GLY A 118 -0.45 -5.71 24.47
#